data_AF-A0A7V3MZU9-F1
#
_entry.id   AF-A0A7V3MZU9-F1
#
_cell.length_a   1.000
_cell.length_b   1.000
_cell.length_c   1.000
_cell.angle_alpha   90.00
_cell.angle_beta   90.00
_cell.angle_gamma   90.00
#
_symmetry.space_group_name_H-M   'P 1'
#
loop_
_entity.id
_entity.type
_entity.pdbx_description
1 polymer ?
#
loop_
_entity_poly.entity_id
_entity_poly.type
_entity_poly.pdbx_seq_one_letter_code
_entity_poly.pdbx_strand_id
1 'polypeptide(L)'
;MTEWKRRPGLRAVMDGDGEGPATTARARKAQAKLAPQKVTPVSVTAAARSGDRRQLLVALQAVVARALDDPATTGPAFAALIKQSRELSEAIAEIDRPAPERDTSGDWLQAIRDRPTAEPWDESMI
;
A
#
# COMPACT_ATOMS: atom_id res chain seq x y z
N MET A 1 46.36 34.89 40.63
CA MET A 1 45.23 34.39 41.43
C MET A 1 44.87 33.03 40.85
N THR A 2 45.72 32.00 40.89
CA THR A 2 46.08 31.13 42.03
C THR A 2 44.88 30.62 42.83
N GLU A 3 44.45 29.40 42.52
CA GLU A 3 44.25 28.37 43.55
C GLU A 3 44.18 26.97 42.94
N TRP A 4 45.30 26.26 43.04
CA TRP A 4 45.34 24.82 42.97
C TRP A 4 44.93 24.27 44.33
N LYS A 5 43.88 23.45 44.39
CA LYS A 5 43.54 22.70 45.60
C LYS A 5 43.48 21.20 45.33
N ARG A 6 44.65 20.59 45.57
CA ARG A 6 44.96 19.24 46.06
C ARG A 6 43.98 18.10 45.72
N ARG A 7 44.51 17.15 44.95
CA ARG A 7 44.17 15.73 45.04
C ARG A 7 44.71 15.13 46.34
N PRO A 8 43.94 14.27 47.00
CA PRO A 8 44.44 13.01 47.57
C PRO A 8 43.58 11.88 46.99
N GLY A 9 44.03 10.67 46.68
CA GLY A 9 45.17 9.83 47.01
C GLY A 9 44.77 8.42 46.53
N LEU A 10 45.74 7.61 46.11
CA LEU A 10 45.53 6.25 45.59
C LEU A 10 44.76 5.34 46.58
N ARG A 11 43.90 4.42 46.10
CA ARG A 11 44.16 2.96 46.01
C ARG A 11 42.91 2.13 45.68
N ALA A 12 43.15 1.08 44.88
CA ALA A 12 42.56 -0.27 44.90
C ALA A 12 41.16 -0.56 44.31
N VAL A 13 41.23 -1.32 43.21
CA VAL A 13 40.32 -2.35 42.70
C VAL A 13 39.59 -3.15 43.80
N MET A 14 38.30 -3.39 43.59
CA MET A 14 37.56 -4.59 44.01
C MET A 14 36.40 -4.79 43.01
N ASP A 15 36.48 -5.86 42.22
CA ASP A 15 35.31 -6.53 41.63
C ASP A 15 34.37 -6.96 42.76
N GLY A 16 33.07 -6.70 42.60
CA GLY A 16 32.06 -7.10 43.57
C GLY A 16 30.66 -6.69 43.12
N ASP A 17 29.87 -7.69 42.75
CA ASP A 17 28.45 -7.64 42.42
C ASP A 17 27.61 -6.80 43.40
N GLY A 18 26.74 -5.93 42.87
CA GLY A 18 25.71 -5.25 43.68
C GLY A 18 25.09 -4.01 43.04
N GLU A 19 23.88 -4.18 42.49
CA GLU A 19 22.81 -3.18 42.32
C GLU A 19 23.16 -1.76 41.82
N GLY A 20 23.01 -1.55 40.50
CA GLY A 20 22.72 -0.23 39.92
C GLY A 20 21.21 -0.02 39.73
N PRO A 21 20.60 1.07 40.23
CA PRO A 21 19.19 1.35 40.00
C PRO A 21 18.97 2.01 38.62
N ALA A 22 18.05 1.41 37.87
CA ALA A 22 17.10 2.00 36.94
C ALA A 22 17.52 3.20 36.07
N THR A 23 17.81 2.95 34.78
CA THR A 23 17.14 3.66 33.66
C THR A 23 17.58 3.11 32.29
N THR A 24 16.93 2.05 31.82
CA THR A 24 16.79 1.82 30.37
C THR A 24 15.36 1.39 30.09
N ALA A 25 14.64 2.34 29.52
CA ALA A 25 13.33 2.17 28.96
C ALA A 25 13.36 1.17 27.79
N ARG A 26 12.23 0.47 27.63
CA ARG A 26 11.72 -0.10 26.38
C ARG A 26 12.54 -1.21 25.72
N ALA A 27 12.16 -2.45 26.03
CA ALA A 27 11.99 -3.50 25.02
C ALA A 27 10.89 -4.52 25.42
N ARG A 28 9.78 -4.05 26.01
CA ARG A 28 8.51 -4.79 25.93
C ARG A 28 7.74 -4.25 24.74
N LYS A 29 7.57 -5.09 23.73
CA LYS A 29 6.44 -5.19 22.78
C LYS A 29 6.85 -6.27 21.77
N ALA A 30 6.76 -7.55 22.15
CA ALA A 30 5.53 -8.34 21.99
C ALA A 30 4.85 -8.02 20.65
N GLN A 31 4.98 -8.97 19.73
CA GLN A 31 4.33 -9.03 18.42
C GLN A 31 2.90 -8.50 18.50
N ALA A 32 2.63 -7.37 17.86
CA ALA A 32 1.27 -6.97 17.57
C ALA A 32 0.76 -7.91 16.47
N LYS A 33 0.26 -9.09 16.88
CA LYS A 33 -0.68 -9.86 16.08
C LYS A 33 -1.84 -8.91 15.79
N LEU A 34 -1.88 -8.38 14.57
CA LEU A 34 -3.06 -7.70 14.04
C LEU A 34 -4.20 -8.70 14.16
N ALA A 35 -5.08 -8.47 15.14
CA ALA A 35 -6.31 -9.20 15.24
C ALA A 35 -7.05 -9.06 13.90
N PRO A 36 -7.68 -10.13 13.38
CA PRO A 36 -8.46 -10.02 12.15
C PRO A 36 -9.51 -8.94 12.38
N GLN A 37 -9.33 -7.79 11.71
CA GLN A 37 -10.34 -6.75 11.75
C GLN A 37 -11.59 -7.36 11.16
N LYS A 38 -12.68 -7.34 11.94
CA LYS A 38 -14.00 -7.72 11.43
C LYS A 38 -14.34 -6.71 10.34
N VAL A 39 -14.13 -7.10 9.09
CA VAL A 39 -14.56 -6.31 7.94
C VAL A 39 -16.07 -6.40 7.92
N THR A 40 -16.74 -5.41 8.51
CA THR A 40 -18.18 -5.24 8.30
C THR A 40 -18.40 -5.00 6.82
N PRO A 41 -19.21 -5.84 6.15
CA PRO A 41 -19.50 -5.65 4.74
C PRO A 41 -20.14 -4.27 4.53
N VAL A 42 -19.55 -3.46 3.66
CA VAL A 42 -20.03 -2.12 3.35
C VAL A 42 -21.33 -2.25 2.55
N SER A 43 -22.40 -1.57 2.98
CA SER A 43 -23.63 -1.54 2.19
C SER A 43 -23.41 -0.77 0.89
N VAL A 44 -24.14 -1.12 -0.18
CA VAL A 44 -24.06 -0.42 -1.48
C VAL A 44 -24.29 1.09 -1.31
N THR A 45 -25.23 1.49 -0.46
CA THR A 45 -25.53 2.91 -0.17
C THR A 45 -24.39 3.62 0.54
N ALA A 46 -23.71 2.95 1.47
CA ALA A 46 -22.53 3.49 2.14
C ALA A 46 -21.35 3.60 1.18
N ALA A 47 -21.13 2.58 0.35
CA ALA A 47 -20.08 2.59 -0.66
C ALA A 47 -20.31 3.68 -1.72
N ALA A 48 -21.54 3.85 -2.19
CA ALA A 48 -21.90 4.93 -3.12
C ALA A 48 -21.62 6.32 -2.53
N ARG A 49 -21.92 6.52 -1.24
CA ARG A 49 -21.64 7.79 -0.54
C ARG A 49 -20.15 8.05 -0.36
N SER A 50 -19.32 7.00 -0.26
CA SER A 50 -17.88 7.14 -0.10
C SER A 50 -17.18 7.70 -1.35
N GLY A 51 -17.80 7.57 -2.53
CA GLY A 51 -17.19 7.94 -3.81
C GLY A 51 -16.11 6.96 -4.31
N ASP A 52 -15.74 5.95 -3.52
CA ASP A 52 -14.81 4.91 -3.94
C ASP A 52 -15.50 3.92 -4.89
N ARG A 53 -15.18 4.04 -6.17
CA ARG A 53 -15.71 3.17 -7.24
C ARG A 53 -15.41 1.70 -6.97
N ARG A 54 -14.23 1.35 -6.44
CA ARG A 54 -13.84 -0.04 -6.16
C ARG A 54 -14.73 -0.60 -5.05
N GLN A 55 -14.92 0.14 -3.96
CA GLN A 55 -15.80 -0.28 -2.87
C GLN A 55 -17.24 -0.45 -3.32
N LEU A 56 -17.73 0.43 -4.21
CA LEU A 56 -19.08 0.30 -4.78
C LEU A 56 -19.24 -1.00 -5.58
N LEU A 57 -18.27 -1.33 -6.44
CA LEU A 57 -18.32 -2.56 -7.25
C LEU A 57 -18.25 -3.82 -6.37
N VAL A 58 -17.40 -3.83 -5.34
CA VAL A 58 -17.32 -4.93 -4.37
C VAL A 58 -18.63 -5.10 -3.60
N ALA A 59 -19.26 -3.99 -3.17
CA ALA A 59 -20.54 -4.05 -2.49
C ALA A 59 -21.65 -4.59 -3.40
N LEU A 60 -21.66 -4.22 -4.68
CA LEU A 60 -22.59 -4.77 -5.68
C LEU A 60 -22.35 -6.26 -5.92
N GLN A 61 -21.09 -6.69 -6.02
CA GLN A 61 -20.74 -8.10 -6.18
C GLN A 61 -21.25 -8.95 -5.01
N ALA A 62 -21.14 -8.45 -3.77
CA ALA A 62 -21.67 -9.12 -2.59
C ALA A 62 -23.20 -9.27 -2.63
N VAL A 63 -23.92 -8.27 -3.15
CA VAL A 63 -25.38 -8.33 -3.34
C VAL A 63 -25.75 -9.37 -4.40
N VAL A 64 -25.04 -9.39 -5.53
CA VAL A 64 -25.26 -10.38 -6.59
C VAL A 64 -24.98 -11.79 -6.10
N ALA A 65 -23.90 -12.01 -5.35
CA ALA A 65 -23.58 -13.31 -4.76
C ALA A 65 -24.71 -13.81 -3.86
N ARG A 66 -25.25 -12.95 -2.99
CA ARG A 66 -26.38 -13.29 -2.13
C ARG A 66 -27.65 -13.63 -2.93
N ALA A 67 -27.88 -12.96 -4.05
CA ALA A 67 -29.01 -13.25 -4.93
C ALA A 67 -28.83 -14.58 -5.69
N LEU A 68 -27.60 -14.95 -6.03
CA LEU A 68 -27.28 -16.25 -6.62
C LEU A 68 -27.52 -17.42 -5.65
N ASP A 69 -27.32 -17.19 -4.34
CA ASP A 69 -27.61 -18.18 -3.30
C ASP A 69 -29.12 -18.34 -2.99
N ASP A 70 -29.99 -17.50 -3.56
CA ASP A 70 -31.44 -17.58 -3.35
C ASP A 70 -32.06 -18.67 -4.24
N PRO A 71 -32.61 -19.75 -3.66
CA PRO A 71 -33.24 -20.85 -4.41
C PRO A 71 -34.54 -20.43 -5.12
N ALA A 72 -35.13 -19.29 -4.77
CA ALA A 72 -36.31 -18.75 -5.45
C ALA A 72 -35.98 -18.03 -6.77
N THR A 73 -34.69 -17.82 -7.06
CA THR A 73 -34.25 -17.15 -8.28
C THR A 73 -34.63 -17.95 -9.52
N THR A 74 -35.40 -17.33 -10.42
CA THR A 74 -35.84 -17.97 -11.68
C THR A 74 -34.67 -18.16 -12.65
N GLY A 75 -34.75 -19.15 -13.54
CA GLY A 75 -33.68 -19.43 -14.52
C GLY A 75 -33.19 -18.21 -15.32
N PRO A 76 -34.09 -17.39 -15.90
CA PRO A 76 -33.68 -16.17 -16.60
C PRO A 76 -33.01 -15.14 -15.69
N ALA A 77 -33.53 -14.95 -14.47
CA ALA A 77 -32.93 -14.04 -13.48
C ALA A 77 -31.55 -14.55 -13.04
N PHE A 78 -31.40 -15.86 -12.85
CA PHE A 78 -30.13 -16.49 -12.51
C PHE A 78 -29.08 -16.26 -13.61
N ALA A 79 -29.44 -16.47 -14.88
CA ALA A 79 -28.53 -16.19 -16.00
C ALA A 79 -28.10 -14.72 -16.06
N ALA A 80 -29.01 -13.78 -15.77
CA ALA A 80 -28.69 -12.36 -15.69
C ALA A 80 -27.72 -12.05 -14.54
N LEU A 81 -27.92 -12.63 -13.36
CA LEU A 81 -27.03 -12.48 -12.21
C LEU A 81 -25.62 -13.05 -12.47
N ILE A 82 -25.51 -14.19 -13.16
CA ILE A 82 -24.22 -14.76 -13.57
C ILE A 82 -23.49 -13.80 -14.53
N LYS A 83 -24.19 -13.26 -15.52
CA LYS A 83 -23.61 -12.26 -16.43
C LYS A 83 -23.13 -11.03 -15.68
N GLN A 84 -23.96 -10.50 -14.77
CA GLN A 84 -23.62 -9.34 -13.96
C GLN A 84 -22.42 -9.61 -13.04
N SER A 85 -22.33 -10.80 -12.44
CA SER A 85 -21.18 -11.22 -11.62
C SER A 85 -19.87 -11.20 -12.42
N ARG A 86 -19.91 -11.66 -13.68
CA ARG A 86 -18.77 -11.62 -14.58
C ARG A 86 -18.35 -10.18 -14.92
N GLU A 87 -19.30 -9.34 -15.30
CA GLU A 87 -19.05 -7.92 -15.64
C GLU A 87 -18.44 -7.14 -14.45
N LEU A 88 -18.97 -7.37 -13.24
CA LEU A 88 -18.42 -6.76 -12.02
C LEU A 88 -16.99 -7.25 -11.73
N SER A 89 -16.71 -8.54 -11.94
CA SER A 89 -15.38 -9.11 -11.74
C SER A 89 -14.37 -8.53 -12.73
N GLU A 90 -14.74 -8.39 -14.00
CA GLU A 90 -13.92 -7.75 -15.02
C GLU A 90 -13.64 -6.27 -14.69
N ALA A 91 -14.67 -5.53 -14.24
CA ALA A 91 -14.51 -4.13 -13.85
C ALA A 91 -13.61 -3.94 -12.62
N ILE A 92 -13.68 -4.84 -11.64
CA ILE A 92 -12.78 -4.84 -10.47
C ILE A 92 -11.35 -5.18 -10.91
N ALA A 93 -11.19 -6.20 -11.75
CA ALA A 93 -9.88 -6.59 -12.27
C ALA A 93 -9.21 -5.48 -13.09
N GLU A 94 -9.98 -4.68 -13.82
CA GLU A 94 -9.49 -3.50 -14.54
C GLU A 94 -8.95 -2.44 -13.56
N ILE A 95 -9.65 -2.18 -12.46
CA ILE A 95 -9.21 -1.23 -11.42
C ILE A 95 -7.96 -1.76 -10.70
N ASP A 96 -7.93 -3.06 -10.42
CA ASP A 96 -6.84 -3.71 -9.71
C ASP A 96 -5.65 -4.03 -10.64
N ARG A 97 -5.78 -3.78 -11.95
CA ARG A 97 -4.71 -4.00 -12.91
C ARG A 97 -3.52 -3.10 -12.55
N PRO A 98 -2.32 -3.66 -12.31
CA PRO A 98 -1.14 -2.84 -12.10
C PRO A 98 -0.87 -2.02 -13.36
N ALA A 99 -0.34 -0.81 -13.19
CA ALA A 99 0.10 -0.02 -14.33
C ALA A 99 1.05 -0.88 -15.17
N PRO A 100 0.94 -0.85 -16.52
CA PRO A 100 1.89 -1.55 -17.37
C PRO A 100 3.28 -1.10 -16.96
N GLU A 101 4.16 -2.07 -16.73
CA GLU A 101 5.54 -1.81 -16.38
C GLU A 101 6.09 -0.90 -17.48
N ARG A 102 6.45 0.33 -17.11
CA ARG A 102 7.01 1.28 -18.08
C ARG A 102 8.22 0.58 -18.66
N ASP A 103 8.24 0.45 -19.99
CA ASP A 103 9.37 -0.13 -20.67
C ASP A 103 10.59 0.78 -20.43
N THR A 104 11.35 0.42 -19.41
CA THR A 104 12.59 1.08 -19.00
C THR A 104 13.79 0.38 -19.63
N SER A 105 13.54 -0.67 -20.43
CA SER A 105 14.55 -1.15 -21.37
C SER A 105 14.87 0.02 -22.29
N GLY A 106 16.14 0.42 -22.32
CA GLY A 106 16.59 1.75 -22.75
C GLY A 106 16.44 2.07 -24.24
N ASP A 107 15.51 1.44 -24.93
CA ASP A 107 15.24 1.62 -26.36
C ASP A 107 14.73 3.03 -26.67
N TRP A 108 13.92 3.62 -25.79
CA TRP A 108 13.41 4.99 -26.00
C TRP A 108 14.52 6.06 -25.87
N LEU A 109 15.54 5.84 -25.03
CA LEU A 109 16.70 6.73 -24.90
C LEU A 109 17.61 6.62 -26.12
N GLN A 110 17.78 5.42 -26.66
CA GLN A 110 18.50 5.20 -27.92
C GLN A 110 17.73 5.78 -29.10
N ALA A 111 16.40 5.64 -29.17
CA ALA A 111 15.57 6.28 -30.19
C ALA A 111 15.66 7.82 -30.17
N ILE A 112 15.82 8.44 -29.00
CA ILE A 112 16.06 9.89 -28.89
C ILE A 112 17.48 10.25 -29.35
N ARG A 113 18.47 9.40 -29.04
CA ARG A 113 19.87 9.61 -29.41
C ARG A 113 20.12 9.42 -30.90
N ASP A 114 19.48 8.43 -31.49
CA ASP A 114 19.56 8.06 -32.90
C ASP A 114 18.61 8.91 -33.75
N ARG A 115 17.77 9.74 -33.12
CA ARG A 115 16.99 10.75 -33.83
C ARG A 115 17.98 11.65 -34.56
N PRO A 116 17.95 11.72 -35.90
CA PRO A 116 18.77 12.68 -36.61
C PRO A 116 18.39 14.06 -36.09
N THR A 117 19.35 14.76 -35.50
CA THR A 117 19.24 16.17 -35.15
C THR A 117 18.80 16.86 -36.43
N ALA A 118 17.52 17.25 -36.48
CA ALA A 118 16.95 17.93 -37.64
C ALA A 118 17.89 19.09 -38.00
N GLU A 119 18.14 19.22 -39.31
CA GLU A 119 18.99 20.25 -39.89
C GLU A 119 18.74 21.60 -39.19
N PRO A 120 19.79 22.39 -38.88
CA PRO A 120 19.56 23.76 -38.47
C PRO A 120 18.74 24.37 -39.59
N TRP A 121 17.54 24.83 -39.25
CA TRP A 121 16.63 25.60 -40.08
C TRP A 121 17.43 26.32 -41.18
N ASP A 122 17.18 25.98 -42.45
CA ASP A 122 17.91 26.57 -43.56
C ASP A 122 17.57 28.07 -43.63
N GLU A 123 18.44 28.89 -43.03
CA GLU A 123 18.39 30.35 -42.99
C GLU A 123 18.41 30.97 -44.40
N SER A 124 18.63 30.19 -45.46
CA SER A 124 18.55 30.66 -46.85
C SER A 124 17.13 30.76 -47.43
N MET A 125 16.10 30.35 -46.66
CA MET A 125 14.69 30.41 -47.08
C MET A 125 13.90 31.61 -46.50
N ILE A 126 14.58 32.65 -45.99
CA ILE A 126 13.97 33.93 -45.55
C ILE A 126 14.52 35.09 -46.40
#